data_AF-A0A7R9TXU6-F1
#
_entry.id   AF-A0A7R9TXU6-F1
#
_cell.length_a   1.000
_cell.length_b   1.000
_cell.length_c   1.000
_cell.angle_alpha   90.00
_cell.angle_beta   90.00
_cell.angle_gamma   90.00
#
_symmetry.space_group_name_H-M   'P 1'
#
loop_
_entity.id
_entity.type
_entity.pdbx_description
1 polymer ?
#
loop_
_entity_poly.entity_id
_entity_poly.type
_entity_poly.pdbx_seq_one_letter_code
_entity_poly.pdbx_strand_id
1 'polypeptide(L)'
;YVLLPFAVMAALALWATVAGDGEDVAAPAPSLAPPGSGGGGSSGSGGVAWGQFLAIMTWNLSGFDSAGACAGDVSNPSAVYPRAMAISMVLLVVNYGAPTLSASVVLKEDQFSDGAYLYAAGALGGQWLRVWTGTGALVCTFGLLVTLLFTSSNSAYGMARLGHMPRALGKLARGDTPYVSILTNAVLSALVLNMSFELLAQVDMVFYSVSTILKFGALLKLRGEGALARADTAYKVPLDGLPLVLACVPPCTCCAFTVLTAPPPALAASAAALLASAGVYYVRDCCLGQYGKSGDERLGSAMGLPRADGTGVRSVTENAGRAYEPLDQEEGTS
;
A
#
# COMPACT_ATOMS: atom_id res chain seq x y z
N TYR A 1 -7.89 -3.15 20.42
CA TYR A 1 -7.51 -2.11 21.39
C TYR A 1 -7.29 -0.73 20.76
N VAL A 2 -6.69 -0.60 19.56
CA VAL A 2 -6.46 0.73 18.93
C VAL A 2 -7.75 1.39 18.40
N LEU A 3 -8.72 0.60 17.94
CA LEU A 3 -10.01 1.10 17.43
C LEU A 3 -11.06 1.40 18.51
N LEU A 4 -10.81 0.93 19.73
CA LEU A 4 -11.71 1.07 20.88
C LEU A 4 -12.03 2.53 21.23
N PRO A 5 -11.07 3.48 21.28
CA PRO A 5 -11.38 4.90 21.51
C PRO A 5 -12.31 5.49 20.45
N PHE A 6 -12.18 5.07 19.18
CA PHE A 6 -13.05 5.53 18.09
C PHE A 6 -14.46 4.93 18.19
N ALA A 7 -14.58 3.67 18.62
CA ALA A 7 -15.88 3.06 18.91
C ALA A 7 -16.59 3.74 20.09
N VAL A 8 -15.84 4.13 21.13
CA VAL A 8 -16.36 4.90 22.27
C VAL A 8 -16.77 6.30 21.84
N MET A 9 -15.98 6.99 21.01
CA MET A 9 -16.39 8.27 20.43
C MET A 9 -17.68 8.15 19.61
N ALA A 10 -17.82 7.10 18.80
CA ALA A 10 -19.04 6.88 18.01
C ALA A 10 -20.26 6.62 18.88
N ALA A 11 -20.11 5.85 19.96
CA ALA A 11 -21.18 5.61 20.92
C ALA A 11 -21.60 6.92 21.65
N LEU A 12 -20.63 7.74 22.06
CA LEU A 12 -20.89 9.03 22.71
C LEU A 12 -21.51 10.06 21.76
N ALA A 13 -21.05 10.12 20.52
CA ALA A 13 -21.62 10.98 19.49
C ALA A 13 -23.06 10.59 19.14
N LEU A 14 -23.33 9.28 19.05
CA LEU A 14 -24.69 8.77 18.82
C LEU A 14 -25.60 9.03 20.02
N TRP A 15 -25.06 8.93 21.25
CA TRP A 15 -25.81 9.29 22.45
C TRP A 15 -26.12 10.80 22.51
N ALA A 16 -25.16 11.67 22.19
CA ALA A 16 -25.35 13.12 22.16
C ALA A 16 -26.38 13.57 21.11
N THR A 17 -26.41 12.92 19.95
CA THR A 17 -27.42 13.21 18.91
C THR A 17 -28.82 12.72 19.27
N VAL A 18 -28.93 11.59 19.97
CA VAL A 18 -30.22 11.03 20.43
C VAL A 18 -30.76 11.74 21.68
N ALA A 19 -29.88 12.21 22.57
CA ALA A 19 -30.27 12.90 23.80
C ALA A 19 -30.77 14.35 23.57
N GLY A 20 -30.53 14.92 22.39
CA GLY A 20 -30.95 16.30 22.07
C GLY A 20 -30.00 17.39 22.55
N ASP A 21 -28.87 17.04 23.18
CA ASP A 21 -27.84 17.98 23.66
C ASP A 21 -26.93 18.53 22.53
N GLY A 22 -27.25 18.24 21.27
CA GLY A 22 -26.41 18.54 20.10
C GLY A 22 -26.12 20.02 19.88
N GLU A 23 -26.94 20.94 20.39
CA GLU A 23 -26.68 22.39 20.31
C GLU A 23 -25.75 22.89 21.44
N ASP A 24 -25.70 22.21 22.59
CA ASP A 24 -24.93 22.64 23.77
C ASP A 24 -23.51 22.06 23.84
N VAL A 25 -23.18 21.08 22.98
CA VAL A 25 -21.83 20.46 22.89
C VAL A 25 -20.90 21.22 21.93
N ALA A 26 -21.38 22.28 21.28
CA ALA A 26 -20.57 23.16 20.42
C ALA A 26 -19.55 23.95 21.24
N ALA A 27 -18.45 23.31 21.62
CA ALA A 27 -17.33 23.96 22.28
C ALA A 27 -16.78 25.08 21.38
N PRO A 28 -16.54 26.30 21.91
CA PRO A 28 -16.06 27.42 21.13
C PRO A 28 -14.73 27.04 20.47
N ALA A 29 -14.69 27.12 19.14
CA ALA A 29 -13.55 26.72 18.34
C ALA A 29 -12.29 27.48 18.76
N PRO A 30 -11.23 26.80 19.23
CA PRO A 30 -9.95 27.47 19.43
C PRO A 30 -9.21 27.56 18.11
N SER A 31 -8.69 28.75 17.81
CA SER A 31 -7.72 29.00 16.74
C SER A 31 -6.44 28.22 17.02
N LEU A 32 -6.41 26.95 16.65
CA LEU A 32 -5.24 26.07 16.80
C LEU A 32 -4.27 26.14 15.63
N ALA A 33 -4.42 27.12 14.71
CA ALA A 33 -3.45 27.31 13.65
C ALA A 33 -2.06 27.68 14.24
N PRO A 34 -1.02 26.85 14.06
CA PRO A 34 0.35 27.27 14.32
C PRO A 34 0.65 28.59 13.59
N PRO A 35 1.38 29.54 14.21
CA PRO A 35 1.92 30.68 13.47
C PRO A 35 2.98 30.15 12.49
N GLY A 36 2.58 29.89 11.24
CA GLY A 36 3.47 29.44 10.16
C GLY A 36 2.98 28.24 9.35
N SER A 37 1.96 27.51 9.78
CA SER A 37 1.29 26.54 8.90
C SER A 37 0.23 27.28 8.09
N GLY A 38 0.69 28.10 7.14
CA GLY A 38 -0.16 28.42 6.00
C GLY A 38 -0.56 27.09 5.38
N GLY A 39 -1.76 26.61 5.70
CA GLY A 39 -2.37 25.50 5.00
C GLY A 39 -2.25 25.84 3.53
N GLY A 40 -1.47 25.06 2.79
CA GLY A 40 -1.27 25.20 1.36
C GLY A 40 -2.53 24.87 0.57
N GLY A 41 -3.72 25.15 1.12
CA GLY A 41 -4.88 25.44 0.33
C GLY A 41 -4.57 26.72 -0.42
N SER A 42 -4.12 26.57 -1.66
CA SER A 42 -4.13 27.63 -2.65
C SER A 42 -5.49 28.32 -2.57
N SER A 43 -5.53 29.47 -1.90
CA SER A 43 -6.66 30.38 -1.91
C SER A 43 -6.74 30.94 -3.32
N GLY A 44 -7.43 30.21 -4.18
CA GLY A 44 -7.62 30.51 -5.59
C GLY A 44 -8.95 29.93 -6.05
N SER A 45 -10.01 30.71 -5.86
CA SER A 45 -11.43 30.40 -6.18
C SER A 45 -12.03 29.24 -5.37
N GLY A 46 -13.27 29.40 -4.92
CA GLY A 46 -13.99 28.44 -4.05
C GLY A 46 -14.36 27.11 -4.73
N GLY A 47 -13.37 26.35 -5.20
CA GLY A 47 -13.53 25.02 -5.77
C GLY A 47 -12.62 24.01 -5.06
N VAL A 48 -13.13 22.80 -4.87
CA VAL A 48 -12.35 21.68 -4.33
C VAL A 48 -11.17 21.39 -5.27
N ALA A 49 -9.95 21.32 -4.72
CA ALA A 49 -8.76 20.89 -5.45
C ALA A 49 -8.84 19.37 -5.73
N TRP A 50 -9.66 19.00 -6.72
CA TRP A 50 -10.04 17.62 -7.02
C TRP A 50 -8.85 16.66 -7.19
N GLY A 51 -7.75 17.13 -7.78
CA GLY A 51 -6.53 16.32 -7.92
C GLY A 51 -5.90 15.95 -6.58
N GLN A 52 -5.71 16.93 -5.70
CA GLN A 52 -5.17 16.71 -4.36
C GLN A 52 -6.13 15.87 -3.51
N PHE A 53 -7.43 16.15 -3.58
CA PHE A 53 -8.45 15.39 -2.87
C PHE A 53 -8.42 13.91 -3.27
N LEU A 54 -8.45 13.61 -4.58
CA LEU A 54 -8.43 12.23 -5.07
C LEU A 54 -7.11 11.53 -4.80
N ALA A 55 -5.98 12.23 -4.86
CA ALA A 55 -4.69 11.66 -4.48
C ALA A 55 -4.68 11.23 -3.00
N ILE A 56 -5.11 12.10 -2.09
CA ILE A 56 -5.16 11.79 -0.66
C ILE A 56 -6.17 10.67 -0.37
N MET A 57 -7.35 10.69 -1.00
CA MET A 57 -8.34 9.62 -0.87
C MET A 57 -7.81 8.27 -1.37
N THR A 58 -7.14 8.27 -2.54
CA THR A 58 -6.51 7.06 -3.08
C THR A 58 -5.41 6.54 -2.16
N TRP A 59 -4.62 7.45 -1.58
CA TRP A 59 -3.58 7.09 -0.62
C TRP A 59 -4.16 6.41 0.62
N ASN A 60 -5.24 6.96 1.20
CA ASN A 60 -5.95 6.38 2.35
C ASN A 60 -6.56 5.00 2.07
N LEU A 61 -6.89 4.69 0.81
CA LEU A 61 -7.50 3.43 0.38
C LEU A 61 -6.51 2.46 -0.29
N SER A 62 -5.23 2.81 -0.36
CA SER A 62 -4.19 2.00 -1.00
C SER A 62 -3.71 0.85 -0.09
N GLY A 63 -2.97 -0.12 -0.67
CA GLY A 63 -2.28 -1.18 0.07
C GLY A 63 -2.90 -2.58 -0.02
N PHE A 64 -4.08 -2.72 -0.62
CA PHE A 64 -4.74 -4.01 -0.82
C PHE A 64 -3.95 -5.00 -1.70
N ASP A 65 -3.08 -4.50 -2.56
CA ASP A 65 -2.21 -5.29 -3.43
C ASP A 65 -1.12 -6.04 -2.65
N SER A 66 -0.76 -5.58 -1.44
CA SER A 66 0.20 -6.25 -0.56
C SER A 66 -0.31 -7.60 -0.05
N ALA A 67 -1.64 -7.79 0.02
CA ALA A 67 -2.23 -9.06 0.41
C ALA A 67 -1.85 -10.20 -0.56
N GLY A 68 -1.55 -9.89 -1.82
CA GLY A 68 -1.12 -10.87 -2.82
C GLY A 68 0.23 -11.52 -2.49
N ALA A 69 1.12 -10.83 -1.76
CA ALA A 69 2.42 -11.38 -1.38
C ALA A 69 2.30 -12.59 -0.43
N CYS A 70 1.21 -12.66 0.34
CA CYS A 70 0.96 -13.76 1.28
C CYS A 70 0.14 -14.90 0.64
N ALA A 71 -0.20 -14.82 -0.65
CA ALA A 71 -1.15 -15.75 -1.26
C ALA A 71 -0.66 -17.19 -1.35
N GLY A 72 0.66 -17.38 -1.39
CA GLY A 72 1.28 -18.71 -1.38
C GLY A 72 1.16 -19.43 -0.04
N ASP A 73 1.03 -18.69 1.06
CA ASP A 73 1.02 -19.25 2.42
C ASP A 73 -0.39 -19.48 2.96
N VAL A 74 -1.42 -19.05 2.22
CA VAL A 74 -2.83 -19.17 2.62
C VAL A 74 -3.41 -20.48 2.10
N SER A 75 -3.96 -21.29 3.01
CA SER A 75 -4.72 -22.48 2.65
C SER A 75 -5.99 -22.10 1.87
N ASN A 76 -6.19 -22.70 0.70
CA ASN A 76 -7.35 -22.47 -0.17
C ASN A 76 -7.57 -20.97 -0.51
N PRO A 77 -6.62 -20.34 -1.22
CA PRO A 77 -6.66 -18.91 -1.48
C PRO A 77 -7.89 -18.48 -2.30
N SER A 78 -8.45 -19.39 -3.11
CA SER A 78 -9.60 -19.09 -3.97
C SER A 78 -10.88 -18.72 -3.23
N ALA A 79 -11.10 -19.28 -2.03
CA ALA A 79 -12.26 -18.97 -1.20
C ALA A 79 -11.95 -17.96 -0.09
N VAL A 80 -10.72 -18.01 0.46
CA VAL A 80 -10.32 -17.17 1.59
C VAL A 80 -10.09 -15.72 1.15
N TYR A 81 -9.41 -15.49 0.02
CA TYR A 81 -9.09 -14.13 -0.43
C TYR A 81 -10.34 -13.27 -0.67
N PRO A 82 -11.36 -13.70 -1.45
CA PRO A 82 -12.54 -12.86 -1.68
C PRO A 82 -13.28 -12.50 -0.39
N ARG A 83 -13.38 -13.45 0.55
CA ARG A 83 -14.02 -13.22 1.86
C ARG A 83 -13.21 -12.25 2.72
N ALA A 84 -11.90 -12.45 2.80
CA ALA A 84 -11.00 -11.56 3.53
C ALA A 84 -11.06 -10.14 2.97
N MET A 85 -11.03 -9.98 1.64
CA MET A 85 -11.14 -8.68 0.97
C MET A 85 -12.49 -8.00 1.25
N ALA A 86 -13.60 -8.74 1.24
CA ALA A 86 -14.92 -8.20 1.56
C ALA A 86 -15.00 -7.73 3.03
N ILE A 87 -14.49 -8.53 3.97
CA ILE A 87 -14.42 -8.17 5.39
C ILE A 87 -13.55 -6.92 5.58
N SER A 88 -12.37 -6.88 4.96
CA SER A 88 -11.47 -5.72 5.00
C SER A 88 -12.13 -4.46 4.46
N MET A 89 -12.91 -4.55 3.38
CA MET A 89 -13.66 -3.42 2.84
C MET A 89 -14.71 -2.89 3.83
N VAL A 90 -15.49 -3.78 4.45
CA VAL A 90 -16.48 -3.39 5.47
C VAL A 90 -15.80 -2.74 6.68
N LEU A 91 -14.71 -3.35 7.16
CA LEU A 91 -13.92 -2.80 8.27
C LEU A 91 -13.34 -1.43 7.92
N LEU A 92 -12.89 -1.23 6.67
CA LEU A 92 -12.40 0.05 6.20
C LEU A 92 -13.50 1.11 6.25
N VAL A 93 -14.68 0.81 5.71
CA VAL A 93 -15.83 1.75 5.71
C VAL A 93 -16.20 2.14 7.14
N VAL A 94 -16.24 1.17 8.06
CA VAL A 94 -16.51 1.45 9.48
C VAL A 94 -15.38 2.28 10.09
N ASN A 95 -14.13 1.96 9.79
CA ASN A 95 -12.96 2.62 10.38
C ASN A 95 -12.80 4.08 9.93
N TYR A 96 -13.12 4.42 8.69
CA TYR A 96 -13.15 5.82 8.24
C TYR A 96 -14.47 6.51 8.60
N GLY A 97 -15.60 5.80 8.47
CA GLY A 97 -16.92 6.35 8.69
C GLY A 97 -17.20 6.69 10.15
N ALA A 98 -16.93 5.78 11.09
CA ALA A 98 -17.28 5.98 12.49
C ALA A 98 -16.56 7.18 13.13
N PRO A 99 -15.23 7.37 13.00
CA PRO A 99 -14.55 8.56 13.52
C PRO A 99 -15.05 9.84 12.87
N THR A 100 -15.23 9.85 11.54
CA THR A 100 -15.64 11.03 10.78
C THR A 100 -17.03 11.47 11.21
N LEU A 101 -18.00 10.54 11.25
CA LEU A 101 -19.36 10.82 11.71
C LEU A 101 -19.39 11.31 13.16
N SER A 102 -18.56 10.72 14.02
CA SER A 102 -18.45 11.17 15.42
C SER A 102 -17.94 12.60 15.52
N ALA A 103 -16.90 12.93 14.74
CA ALA A 103 -16.32 14.26 14.73
C ALA A 103 -17.29 15.30 14.17
N SER A 104 -18.08 14.95 13.14
CA SER A 104 -19.08 15.83 12.54
C SER A 104 -20.24 16.21 13.47
N VAL A 105 -20.44 15.51 14.61
CA VAL A 105 -21.44 15.92 15.62
C VAL A 105 -21.01 17.20 16.33
N VAL A 106 -19.71 17.45 16.46
CA VAL A 106 -19.17 18.60 17.20
C VAL A 106 -18.51 19.63 16.29
N LEU A 107 -17.96 19.19 15.16
CA LEU A 107 -17.21 20.03 14.24
C LEU A 107 -18.03 20.39 13.01
N LYS A 108 -17.99 21.68 12.64
CA LYS A 108 -18.49 22.17 11.36
C LYS A 108 -17.49 21.87 10.24
N GLU A 109 -17.95 21.92 8.98
CA GLU A 109 -17.15 21.59 7.80
C GLU A 109 -15.85 22.39 7.69
N ASP A 110 -15.85 23.65 8.13
CA ASP A 110 -14.70 24.55 8.13
C ASP A 110 -13.70 24.31 9.28
N GLN A 111 -14.04 23.45 10.23
CA GLN A 111 -13.23 23.17 11.43
C GLN A 111 -12.38 21.90 11.29
N PHE A 112 -12.53 21.15 10.20
CA PHE A 112 -11.69 19.99 9.90
C PHE A 112 -10.28 20.44 9.53
N SER A 113 -9.35 20.22 10.45
CA SER A 113 -7.93 20.53 10.33
C SER A 113 -7.08 19.46 11.03
N ASP A 114 -5.76 19.58 10.96
CA ASP A 114 -4.85 18.64 11.61
C ASP A 114 -5.13 18.55 13.12
N GLY A 115 -5.33 17.32 13.60
CA GLY A 115 -5.68 17.06 15.00
C GLY A 115 -7.15 17.29 15.37
N ALA A 116 -8.03 17.62 14.41
CA ALA A 116 -9.48 17.79 14.63
C ALA A 116 -10.12 16.61 15.37
N TYR A 117 -9.72 15.38 15.06
CA TYR A 117 -10.21 14.18 15.76
C TYR A 117 -9.87 14.16 17.25
N LEU A 118 -8.72 14.71 17.66
CA LEU A 118 -8.33 14.81 19.07
C LEU A 118 -9.14 15.86 19.80
N TYR A 119 -9.48 16.94 19.11
CA TYR A 119 -10.39 17.95 19.64
C TYR A 119 -11.79 17.39 19.81
N ALA A 120 -12.33 16.74 18.77
CA ALA A 120 -13.64 16.07 18.82
C ALA A 120 -13.70 15.03 19.95
N ALA A 121 -12.64 14.24 20.14
CA ALA A 121 -12.52 13.31 21.27
C ALA A 121 -12.62 14.01 22.63
N GLY A 122 -11.96 15.16 22.77
CA GLY A 122 -11.99 15.97 23.98
C GLY A 122 -13.35 16.62 24.24
N ALA A 123 -14.03 17.06 23.19
CA ALA A 123 -15.35 17.69 23.31
C ALA A 123 -16.46 16.68 23.60
N LEU A 124 -16.41 15.48 22.99
CA LEU A 124 -17.40 14.41 23.22
C LEU A 124 -17.21 13.68 24.55
N GLY A 125 -15.96 13.39 24.91
CA GLY A 125 -15.65 12.50 26.04
C GLY A 125 -14.77 13.10 27.13
N GLY A 126 -14.30 14.34 26.99
CA GLY A 126 -13.39 14.99 27.93
C GLY A 126 -11.92 14.62 27.76
N GLN A 127 -11.08 15.12 28.66
CA GLN A 127 -9.61 15.04 28.55
C GLN A 127 -9.06 13.61 28.51
N TRP A 128 -9.69 12.65 29.20
CA TRP A 128 -9.24 11.26 29.22
C TRP A 128 -9.35 10.62 27.83
N LEU A 129 -10.44 10.86 27.10
CA LEU A 129 -10.65 10.32 25.76
C LEU A 129 -9.72 10.97 24.75
N ARG A 130 -9.46 12.28 24.88
CA ARG A 130 -8.45 12.99 24.09
C ARG A 130 -7.06 12.38 24.25
N VAL A 131 -6.61 12.13 25.48
CA VAL A 131 -5.28 11.54 25.75
C VAL A 131 -5.21 10.10 25.24
N TRP A 132 -6.29 9.32 25.41
CA TRP A 132 -6.32 7.94 24.93
C TRP A 132 -6.27 7.85 23.41
N THR A 133 -7.07 8.65 22.70
CA THR A 133 -7.03 8.72 21.23
C THR A 133 -5.68 9.23 20.74
N GLY A 134 -5.08 10.23 21.41
CA GLY A 134 -3.77 10.77 21.07
C GLY A 134 -2.64 9.77 21.22
N THR A 135 -2.57 9.07 22.35
CA THR A 135 -1.57 8.01 22.57
C THR A 135 -1.76 6.85 21.60
N GLY A 136 -3.01 6.45 21.33
CA GLY A 136 -3.32 5.45 20.31
C GLY A 136 -2.85 5.84 18.92
N ALA A 137 -3.09 7.09 18.51
CA ALA A 137 -2.61 7.62 17.23
C ALA A 137 -1.08 7.61 17.13
N LEU A 138 -0.37 8.05 18.18
CA LEU A 138 1.10 8.05 18.20
C LEU A 138 1.67 6.64 18.09
N VAL A 139 1.15 5.69 18.85
CA VAL A 139 1.60 4.28 18.81
C VAL A 139 1.31 3.67 17.44
N CYS A 140 0.15 3.96 16.84
CA CYS A 140 -0.21 3.48 15.51
C CYS A 140 0.74 4.03 14.44
N THR A 141 0.97 5.35 14.43
CA THR A 141 1.88 6.00 13.48
C THR A 141 3.31 5.50 13.61
N PHE A 142 3.78 5.28 14.85
CA PHE A 142 5.09 4.69 15.09
C PHE A 142 5.18 3.25 14.55
N GLY A 143 4.16 2.42 14.81
CA GLY A 143 4.09 1.06 14.28
C GLY A 143 4.07 1.02 12.75
N LEU A 144 3.32 1.94 12.12
CA LEU A 144 3.28 2.10 10.67
C LEU A 144 4.65 2.47 10.10
N LEU A 145 5.34 3.44 10.72
CA LEU A 145 6.69 3.85 10.32
C LEU A 145 7.67 2.68 10.37
N VAL A 146 7.69 1.94 11.49
CA VAL A 146 8.59 0.78 11.67
C VAL A 146 8.29 -0.30 10.64
N THR A 147 7.01 -0.59 10.40
CA THR A 147 6.57 -1.60 9.42
C THR A 147 7.00 -1.22 8.00
N LEU A 148 6.76 0.02 7.58
CA LEU A 148 7.16 0.50 6.26
C LEU A 148 8.68 0.50 6.09
N LEU A 149 9.42 0.86 7.14
CA LEU A 149 10.88 0.84 7.11
C LEU A 149 11.40 -0.58 6.85
N PHE A 150 10.85 -1.59 7.53
CA PHE A 150 11.24 -2.99 7.35
C PHE A 150 10.79 -3.55 6.00
N THR A 151 9.53 -3.37 5.62
CA THR A 151 8.97 -3.92 4.37
C THR A 151 9.70 -3.36 3.15
N SER A 152 9.93 -2.05 3.09
CA SER A 152 10.66 -1.41 1.98
C SER A 152 12.13 -1.87 1.91
N SER A 153 12.78 -2.05 3.06
CA SER A 153 14.17 -2.54 3.13
C SER A 153 14.29 -4.00 2.70
N ASN A 154 13.32 -4.85 3.07
CA ASN A 154 13.27 -6.25 2.66
C ASN A 154 12.99 -6.38 1.15
N SER A 155 12.11 -5.54 0.60
CA SER A 155 11.89 -5.46 -0.85
C SER A 155 13.18 -5.06 -1.59
N ALA A 156 13.91 -4.05 -1.09
CA ALA A 156 15.20 -3.65 -1.65
C ALA A 156 16.25 -4.76 -1.56
N TYR A 157 16.32 -5.45 -0.44
CA TYR A 157 17.18 -6.63 -0.26
C TYR A 157 16.84 -7.76 -1.24
N GLY A 158 15.55 -8.08 -1.41
CA GLY A 158 15.08 -9.08 -2.36
C GLY A 158 15.47 -8.73 -3.80
N MET A 159 15.27 -7.48 -4.20
CA MET A 159 15.74 -6.97 -5.50
C MET A 159 17.26 -7.06 -5.65
N ALA A 160 18.03 -6.80 -4.59
CA ALA A 160 19.48 -6.95 -4.62
C ALA A 160 19.93 -8.40 -4.77
N ARG A 161 19.22 -9.36 -4.16
CA ARG A 161 19.48 -10.80 -4.33
C ARG A 161 19.19 -11.33 -5.73
N LEU A 162 18.16 -10.79 -6.37
CA LEU A 162 17.82 -11.06 -7.77
C LEU A 162 18.77 -10.34 -8.75
N GLY A 163 19.74 -9.58 -8.25
CA GLY A 163 20.67 -8.83 -9.08
C GLY A 163 20.05 -7.59 -9.73
N HIS A 164 18.87 -7.16 -9.28
CA HIS A 164 18.21 -5.96 -9.79
C HIS A 164 18.71 -4.66 -9.13
N MET A 165 19.33 -4.74 -7.95
CA MET A 165 19.90 -3.62 -7.20
C MET A 165 21.40 -3.82 -6.88
N PRO A 166 22.14 -2.76 -6.46
CA PRO A 166 23.53 -2.86 -6.05
C PRO A 166 23.76 -3.94 -4.97
N ARG A 167 24.82 -4.75 -5.11
CA ARG A 167 25.15 -5.85 -4.19
C ARG A 167 25.32 -5.41 -2.73
N ALA A 168 25.66 -4.14 -2.49
CA ALA A 168 25.78 -3.60 -1.14
C ALA A 168 24.47 -3.69 -0.34
N LEU A 169 23.32 -3.52 -1.00
CA LEU A 169 21.99 -3.67 -0.39
C LEU A 169 21.63 -5.13 -0.08
N GLY A 170 22.35 -6.08 -0.68
CA GLY A 170 22.23 -7.50 -0.37
C GLY A 170 23.02 -7.96 0.86
N LYS A 171 23.73 -7.06 1.55
CA LYS A 171 24.56 -7.44 2.71
C LYS A 171 23.69 -7.68 3.95
N LEU A 172 23.90 -8.84 4.57
CA LEU A 172 23.27 -9.23 5.82
C LEU A 172 24.22 -9.01 7.00
N ALA A 173 23.66 -8.59 8.13
CA ALA A 173 24.33 -8.61 9.42
C ALA A 173 24.15 -9.99 10.10
N ARG A 174 24.69 -10.13 11.31
CA ARG A 174 24.48 -11.32 12.13
C ARG A 174 22.98 -11.46 12.47
N GLY A 175 22.37 -12.60 12.12
CA GLY A 175 20.93 -12.82 12.28
C GLY A 175 20.08 -12.41 11.06
N ASP A 176 20.61 -12.56 9.84
CA ASP A 176 19.89 -12.40 8.56
C ASP A 176 19.16 -11.06 8.36
N THR A 177 19.63 -10.01 9.04
CA THR A 177 19.03 -8.67 8.94
C THR A 177 19.73 -7.83 7.86
N PRO A 178 19.02 -7.30 6.85
CA PRO A 178 19.62 -6.49 5.78
C PRO A 178 19.93 -5.06 6.22
N TYR A 179 20.96 -4.89 7.05
CA TYR A 179 21.28 -3.62 7.71
C TYR A 179 21.60 -2.47 6.75
N VAL A 180 22.23 -2.75 5.60
CA VAL A 180 22.56 -1.70 4.61
C VAL A 180 21.28 -1.15 3.99
N SER A 181 20.35 -2.01 3.60
CA SER A 181 19.05 -1.60 3.07
C SER A 181 18.24 -0.80 4.09
N ILE A 182 18.24 -1.22 5.35
CA ILE A 182 17.58 -0.49 6.44
C ILE A 182 18.18 0.91 6.61
N LEU A 183 19.51 1.02 6.66
CA LEU A 183 20.18 2.30 6.83
C LEU A 183 19.95 3.21 5.62
N THR A 184 20.06 2.68 4.40
CA THR A 184 19.79 3.45 3.17
C THR A 184 18.34 3.95 3.14
N ASN A 185 17.37 3.09 3.51
CA ASN A 185 15.97 3.48 3.58
C ASN A 185 15.74 4.55 4.66
N ALA A 186 16.32 4.40 5.85
CA ALA A 186 16.21 5.37 6.93
C ALA A 186 16.80 6.74 6.55
N VAL A 187 17.95 6.77 5.87
CA VAL A 187 18.54 8.01 5.36
C VAL A 187 17.64 8.65 4.31
N LEU A 188 17.09 7.86 3.38
CA LEU A 188 16.18 8.36 2.36
C LEU A 188 14.90 8.94 2.99
N SER A 189 14.30 8.24 3.96
CA SER A 189 13.16 8.71 4.74
C SER A 189 13.49 10.00 5.49
N ALA A 190 14.69 10.12 6.07
CA ALA A 190 15.12 11.33 6.77
C ALA A 190 15.28 12.54 5.84
N LEU A 191 15.77 12.33 4.61
CA LEU A 191 15.93 13.40 3.61
C LEU A 191 14.60 14.01 3.18
N VAL A 192 13.53 13.20 3.14
CA VAL A 192 12.20 13.66 2.72
C VAL A 192 11.38 14.30 3.85
N LEU A 193 11.87 14.29 5.10
CA LEU A 193 11.15 14.88 6.25
C LEU A 193 10.88 16.38 6.12
N ASN A 194 11.66 17.11 5.30
CA ASN A 194 11.48 18.54 5.08
C ASN A 194 10.43 18.86 3.99
N MET A 195 9.87 17.84 3.32
CA MET A 195 8.84 18.02 2.30
C MET A 195 7.44 18.03 2.93
N SER A 196 6.48 18.70 2.28
CA SER A 196 5.10 18.70 2.75
C SER A 196 4.47 17.32 2.59
N PHE A 197 3.57 16.96 3.51
CA PHE A 197 2.85 15.69 3.47
C PHE A 197 2.06 15.52 2.17
N GLU A 198 1.42 16.59 1.70
CA GLU A 198 0.60 16.58 0.49
C GLU A 198 1.45 16.26 -0.74
N LEU A 199 2.64 16.87 -0.84
CA LEU A 199 3.56 16.62 -1.92
C LEU A 199 4.06 15.16 -1.88
N LEU A 200 4.41 14.66 -0.70
CA LEU A 200 4.87 13.28 -0.52
C LEU A 200 3.79 12.26 -0.89
N ALA A 201 2.55 12.46 -0.41
CA ALA A 201 1.42 11.60 -0.73
C ALA A 201 1.12 11.59 -2.24
N GLN A 202 1.23 12.74 -2.91
CA GLN A 202 1.03 12.82 -4.36
C GLN A 202 2.14 12.10 -5.14
N VAL A 203 3.40 12.26 -4.75
CA VAL A 203 4.53 11.53 -5.36
C VAL A 203 4.35 10.01 -5.20
N ASP A 204 4.02 9.57 -3.98
CA ASP A 204 3.73 8.16 -3.69
C ASP A 204 2.58 7.62 -4.56
N MET A 205 1.50 8.40 -4.68
CA MET A 205 0.36 8.03 -5.51
C MET A 205 0.67 7.98 -7.00
N VAL A 206 1.55 8.84 -7.52
CA VAL A 206 2.02 8.75 -8.91
C VAL A 206 2.75 7.41 -9.13
N PHE A 207 3.66 7.01 -8.23
CA PHE A 207 4.31 5.71 -8.32
C PHE A 207 3.33 4.55 -8.23
N TYR A 208 2.40 4.62 -7.28
CA TYR A 208 1.37 3.62 -7.07
C TYR A 208 0.47 3.47 -8.31
N SER A 209 0.05 4.59 -8.92
CA SER A 209 -0.77 4.62 -10.13
C SER A 209 -0.05 3.99 -11.33
N VAL A 210 1.22 4.35 -11.56
CA VAL A 210 2.02 3.74 -12.64
C VAL A 210 2.19 2.24 -12.42
N SER A 211 2.53 1.82 -11.19
CA SER A 211 2.65 0.40 -10.82
C SER A 211 1.33 -0.36 -11.03
N THR A 212 0.21 0.24 -10.65
CA THR A 212 -1.11 -0.37 -10.75
C THR A 212 -1.55 -0.57 -12.21
N ILE A 213 -1.33 0.43 -13.07
CA ILE A 213 -1.60 0.31 -14.51
C ILE A 213 -0.76 -0.83 -15.12
N LEU A 214 0.53 -0.93 -14.74
CA LEU A 214 1.38 -2.02 -15.18
C LEU A 214 0.91 -3.39 -14.69
N LYS A 215 0.42 -3.51 -13.45
CA LYS A 215 -0.16 -4.75 -12.91
C LYS A 215 -1.39 -5.20 -13.70
N PHE A 216 -2.30 -4.28 -14.03
CA PHE A 216 -3.47 -4.60 -14.87
C PHE A 216 -3.06 -4.95 -16.31
N GLY A 217 -2.08 -4.25 -16.89
CA GLY A 217 -1.52 -4.60 -18.19
C GLY A 217 -0.90 -6.00 -18.21
N ALA A 218 -0.14 -6.35 -17.18
CA ALA A 218 0.43 -7.69 -17.00
C ALA A 218 -0.66 -8.76 -16.85
N LEU A 219 -1.74 -8.48 -16.11
CA LEU A 219 -2.89 -9.38 -15.98
C LEU A 219 -3.52 -9.69 -17.34
N LEU A 220 -3.79 -8.65 -18.15
CA LEU A 220 -4.39 -8.80 -19.48
C LEU A 220 -3.47 -9.61 -20.41
N LYS A 221 -2.15 -9.33 -20.38
CA LYS A 221 -1.16 -10.09 -21.15
C LYS A 221 -1.11 -11.56 -20.75
N LEU A 222 -1.02 -11.85 -19.45
CA LEU A 222 -0.98 -13.22 -18.91
C LEU A 222 -2.27 -14.00 -19.19
N ARG A 223 -3.43 -13.32 -19.23
CA ARG A 223 -4.71 -13.93 -19.61
C ARG A 223 -4.74 -14.29 -21.09
N GLY A 224 -4.25 -13.40 -21.95
CA GLY A 224 -4.16 -13.63 -23.40
C GLY A 224 -3.21 -14.77 -23.79
N GLU A 225 -2.11 -14.94 -23.06
CA GLU A 225 -1.11 -15.99 -23.30
C GLU A 225 -1.49 -17.36 -22.70
N GLY A 226 -2.64 -17.47 -22.02
CA GLY A 226 -3.06 -18.70 -21.36
C GLY A 226 -2.13 -19.17 -20.24
N ALA A 227 -1.21 -18.32 -19.77
CA ALA A 227 -0.25 -18.64 -18.71
C ALA A 227 -0.97 -18.96 -17.38
N LEU A 228 -2.09 -18.28 -17.12
CA LEU A 228 -2.94 -18.51 -15.94
C LEU A 228 -3.74 -19.82 -16.00
N ALA A 229 -3.86 -20.46 -17.16
CA ALA A 229 -4.51 -21.77 -17.28
C ALA A 229 -3.66 -22.89 -16.66
N ARG A 230 -2.33 -22.70 -16.56
CA ARG A 230 -1.37 -23.68 -16.03
C ARG A 230 -1.17 -23.62 -14.52
N ALA A 231 -1.74 -22.61 -13.84
CA ALA A 231 -1.69 -22.48 -12.39
C ALA A 231 -2.98 -23.05 -11.78
N ASP A 232 -3.02 -24.37 -11.57
CA ASP A 232 -4.20 -25.09 -11.05
C ASP A 232 -4.59 -24.70 -9.62
N THR A 233 -3.71 -24.02 -8.89
CA THR A 233 -3.91 -23.63 -7.48
C THR A 233 -4.27 -22.15 -7.28
N ALA A 234 -4.24 -21.32 -8.34
CA ALA A 234 -4.43 -19.88 -8.22
C ALA A 234 -5.91 -19.47 -8.39
N TYR A 235 -6.37 -18.52 -7.57
CA TYR A 235 -7.68 -17.89 -7.74
C TYR A 235 -7.78 -17.22 -9.11
N LYS A 236 -8.82 -17.57 -9.87
CA LYS A 236 -9.13 -16.96 -11.16
C LYS A 236 -10.31 -16.01 -10.97
N VAL A 237 -10.12 -14.74 -11.32
CA VAL A 237 -11.23 -13.78 -11.43
C VAL A 237 -12.24 -14.36 -12.42
N PRO A 238 -13.54 -14.42 -12.08
CA PRO A 238 -14.58 -15.07 -12.89
C PRO A 238 -15.00 -14.24 -14.13
N LEU A 239 -14.12 -13.36 -14.62
CA LEU A 239 -14.36 -12.50 -15.77
C LEU A 239 -13.35 -12.84 -16.87
N ASP A 240 -13.85 -13.02 -18.09
CA ASP A 240 -13.03 -13.32 -19.27
C ASP A 240 -13.31 -12.34 -20.41
N GLY A 241 -12.30 -12.07 -21.24
CA GLY A 241 -12.41 -11.23 -22.43
C GLY A 241 -12.81 -9.78 -22.12
N LEU A 242 -13.84 -9.29 -22.82
CA LEU A 242 -14.30 -7.89 -22.72
C LEU A 242 -14.72 -7.48 -21.28
N PRO A 243 -15.48 -8.29 -20.52
CA PRO A 243 -15.77 -8.02 -19.11
C PRO A 243 -14.53 -7.77 -18.24
N LEU A 244 -13.43 -8.51 -18.46
CA LEU A 244 -12.20 -8.32 -17.71
C LEU A 244 -11.53 -6.98 -18.04
N VAL A 245 -11.50 -6.62 -19.33
CA VAL A 245 -10.99 -5.32 -19.76
C VAL A 245 -11.83 -4.19 -19.18
N LEU A 246 -13.16 -4.27 -19.27
CA LEU A 246 -14.08 -3.28 -18.70
C LEU A 246 -13.93 -3.15 -17.18
N ALA A 247 -13.67 -4.25 -16.46
CA ALA A 247 -13.40 -4.21 -15.02
C ALA A 247 -12.08 -3.50 -14.67
N CYS A 248 -11.08 -3.54 -15.56
CA CYS A 248 -9.81 -2.84 -15.38
C CYS A 248 -9.90 -1.34 -15.72
N VAL A 249 -10.89 -0.90 -16.49
CA VAL A 249 -11.00 0.50 -16.92
C VAL A 249 -11.17 1.47 -15.74
N PRO A 250 -12.14 1.30 -14.81
CA PRO A 250 -12.33 2.25 -13.70
C PRO A 250 -11.07 2.51 -12.85
N PRO A 251 -10.35 1.48 -12.34
CA PRO A 251 -9.15 1.73 -11.54
C PRO A 251 -8.03 2.36 -12.37
N CYS A 252 -7.86 1.96 -13.63
CA CYS A 252 -6.88 2.58 -14.54
C CYS A 252 -7.23 4.04 -14.86
N THR A 253 -8.51 4.38 -15.06
CA THR A 253 -8.94 5.76 -15.29
C THR A 253 -8.73 6.63 -14.05
N CYS A 254 -8.98 6.09 -12.85
CA CYS A 254 -8.70 6.78 -11.60
C CYS A 254 -7.19 7.05 -11.45
N CYS A 255 -6.36 6.03 -11.69
CA CYS A 255 -4.90 6.15 -11.68
C CYS A 255 -4.36 7.12 -12.74
N ALA A 256 -4.98 7.15 -13.93
CA ALA A 256 -4.61 8.12 -14.96
C ALA A 256 -4.98 9.53 -14.52
N PHE A 257 -6.17 9.72 -13.92
CA PHE A 257 -6.62 11.01 -13.44
C PHE A 257 -5.73 11.54 -12.31
N THR A 258 -5.33 10.72 -11.34
CA THR A 258 -4.42 11.13 -10.26
C THR A 258 -3.07 11.58 -10.80
N VAL A 259 -2.52 10.90 -11.81
CA VAL A 259 -1.27 11.31 -12.47
C VAL A 259 -1.45 12.61 -13.26
N LEU A 260 -2.55 12.76 -14.00
CA LEU A 260 -2.82 13.96 -14.81
C LEU A 260 -3.08 15.20 -13.97
N THR A 261 -3.60 15.03 -12.76
CA THR A 261 -3.91 16.14 -11.85
C THR A 261 -2.85 16.39 -10.79
N ALA A 262 -1.79 15.57 -10.76
CA ALA A 262 -0.65 15.77 -9.87
C ALA A 262 0.07 17.10 -10.21
N PRO A 263 0.49 17.88 -9.21
CA PRO A 263 1.14 19.15 -9.46
C PRO A 263 2.53 18.95 -10.09
N PRO A 264 3.02 19.93 -10.85
CA PRO A 264 4.33 19.86 -11.52
C PRO A 264 5.50 19.41 -10.64
N PRO A 265 5.67 19.88 -9.38
CA PRO A 265 6.76 19.39 -8.52
C PRO A 265 6.64 17.89 -8.20
N ALA A 266 5.42 17.36 -8.01
CA ALA A 266 5.22 15.94 -7.75
C ALA A 266 5.57 15.09 -8.98
N LEU A 267 5.15 15.54 -10.17
CA LEU A 267 5.48 14.87 -11.43
C LEU A 267 6.99 14.92 -11.72
N ALA A 268 7.63 16.07 -11.50
CA ALA A 268 9.07 16.22 -11.68
C ALA A 268 9.86 15.32 -10.71
N ALA A 269 9.48 15.27 -9.44
CA ALA A 269 10.12 14.40 -8.44
C ALA A 269 9.94 12.92 -8.80
N SER A 270 8.72 12.52 -9.18
CA SER A 270 8.41 11.15 -9.57
C SER A 270 9.18 10.75 -10.84
N ALA A 271 9.19 11.60 -11.86
CA ALA A 271 9.93 11.36 -13.10
C ALA A 271 11.44 11.30 -12.85
N ALA A 272 12.00 12.20 -12.04
CA ALA A 272 13.42 12.19 -11.68
C ALA A 272 13.80 10.89 -10.96
N ALA A 273 12.96 10.41 -10.03
CA ALA A 273 13.19 9.16 -9.32
C ALA A 273 13.01 7.92 -10.22
N LEU A 274 12.04 7.92 -11.15
CA LEU A 274 11.92 6.87 -12.18
C LEU A 274 13.16 6.84 -13.09
N LEU A 275 13.62 7.99 -13.57
CA LEU A 275 14.82 8.10 -14.40
C LEU A 275 16.08 7.70 -13.63
N ALA A 276 16.20 8.06 -12.36
CA ALA A 276 17.28 7.61 -11.49
C ALA A 276 17.24 6.08 -11.33
N SER A 277 16.06 5.49 -11.11
CA SER A 277 15.90 4.04 -11.01
C SER A 277 16.27 3.32 -12.31
N ALA A 278 15.86 3.85 -13.47
CA ALA A 278 16.24 3.36 -14.78
C ALA A 278 17.75 3.51 -15.02
N GLY A 279 18.34 4.65 -14.65
CA GLY A 279 19.77 4.89 -14.72
C GLY A 279 20.57 3.88 -13.90
N VAL A 280 20.14 3.60 -12.66
CA VAL A 280 20.75 2.55 -11.82
C VAL A 280 20.62 1.18 -12.49
N TYR A 281 19.47 0.87 -13.09
CA TYR A 281 19.26 -0.39 -13.82
C TYR A 281 20.19 -0.51 -15.04
N TYR A 282 20.28 0.51 -15.89
CA TYR A 282 21.10 0.50 -17.11
C TYR A 282 22.59 0.52 -16.82
N VAL A 283 23.05 1.35 -15.87
CA VAL A 283 24.46 1.37 -15.45
C VAL A 283 24.85 -0.01 -14.91
N ARG A 284 23.96 -0.66 -14.15
CA ARG A 284 24.19 -2.03 -13.67
C ARG A 284 24.19 -3.04 -14.82
N ASP A 285 23.28 -2.96 -15.78
CA ASP A 285 23.25 -3.91 -16.90
C ASP A 285 24.51 -3.83 -17.75
N CYS A 286 24.99 -2.61 -18.00
CA CYS A 286 26.26 -2.34 -18.68
C CYS A 286 27.48 -2.79 -17.87
N CYS A 287 27.49 -2.62 -16.54
CA CYS A 287 28.65 -2.94 -15.70
C CYS A 287 28.67 -4.38 -15.14
N LEU A 288 27.52 -5.07 -15.05
CA LEU A 288 27.35 -6.34 -14.31
C LEU A 288 26.44 -7.36 -15.03
N GLY A 289 26.32 -7.29 -16.36
CA GLY A 289 25.38 -8.07 -17.19
C GLY A 289 25.34 -9.61 -17.03
N GLN A 290 26.25 -10.21 -16.26
CA GLN A 290 26.19 -11.63 -15.88
C GLN A 290 25.32 -11.91 -14.64
N TYR A 291 25.08 -10.93 -13.76
CA TYR A 291 24.42 -11.17 -12.47
C TYR A 291 22.88 -11.16 -12.54
N GLY A 292 22.29 -10.30 -13.40
CA GLY A 292 20.83 -10.25 -13.61
C GLY A 292 20.28 -11.51 -14.27
N LYS A 293 20.99 -12.07 -15.25
CA LYS A 293 20.61 -13.33 -15.93
C LYS A 293 20.49 -14.50 -14.95
N SER A 294 21.41 -14.62 -13.99
CA SER A 294 21.34 -15.67 -12.97
C SER A 294 20.19 -15.47 -11.98
N GLY A 295 19.78 -14.21 -11.72
CA GLY A 295 18.60 -13.88 -10.91
C GLY A 295 17.29 -14.25 -11.61
N ASP A 296 17.15 -13.87 -12.88
CA ASP A 296 15.98 -14.18 -13.71
C ASP A 296 15.81 -15.69 -13.92
N GLU A 297 16.92 -16.43 -14.11
CA GLU A 297 16.88 -17.90 -14.18
C GLU A 297 16.43 -18.55 -12.87
N ARG A 298 16.87 -18.01 -11.72
CA ARG A 298 16.45 -18.49 -10.39
C ARG A 298 14.97 -18.18 -10.13
N LEU A 299 14.52 -17.00 -10.52
CA LEU A 299 13.12 -16.59 -10.39
C LEU A 299 12.22 -17.42 -11.31
N GLY A 300 12.62 -17.63 -12.56
CA GLY A 300 11.92 -18.49 -13.51
C GLY A 300 11.83 -19.94 -13.03
N SER A 301 12.92 -20.47 -12.47
CA SER A 301 12.94 -21.82 -11.87
C SER A 301 12.03 -21.93 -10.65
N ALA A 302 12.01 -20.93 -9.77
CA ALA A 302 11.13 -20.89 -8.59
C ALA A 302 9.64 -20.75 -8.95
N MET A 303 9.33 -20.04 -10.04
CA MET A 303 7.96 -19.87 -10.55
C MET A 303 7.50 -21.00 -11.49
N GLY A 304 8.35 -22.00 -11.73
CA GLY A 304 8.04 -23.10 -12.67
C GLY A 304 7.87 -22.64 -14.13
N LEU A 305 8.41 -21.47 -14.49
CA LEU A 305 8.35 -20.95 -15.85
C LEU A 305 9.40 -21.65 -16.72
N PRO A 306 9.05 -22.06 -17.96
CA PRO A 306 10.02 -22.67 -18.87
C PRO A 306 11.16 -21.68 -19.15
N ARG A 307 12.38 -22.20 -19.27
CA ARG A 307 13.53 -21.42 -19.74
C ARG A 307 13.15 -20.73 -21.05
N ALA A 308 13.27 -19.40 -21.08
CA ALA A 308 13.13 -18.62 -22.30
C ALA A 308 14.41 -18.79 -23.14
N ASP A 309 14.67 -20.01 -23.59
CA ASP A 309 15.66 -20.26 -24.61
C ASP A 309 15.04 -19.83 -25.95
N GLY A 310 15.73 -18.97 -26.70
CA GLY A 310 15.25 -18.32 -27.93
C GLY A 310 14.98 -19.24 -29.12
N THR A 311 14.61 -20.50 -28.89
CA THR A 311 14.22 -21.49 -29.88
C THR A 311 12.97 -22.20 -29.39
N GLY A 312 11.93 -22.19 -30.23
CA GLY A 312 10.54 -22.46 -29.88
C GLY A 312 10.23 -23.66 -28.99
N VAL A 313 9.14 -23.48 -28.24
CA VAL A 313 8.24 -24.46 -27.62
C VAL A 313 8.54 -25.92 -28.00
N ARG A 314 9.16 -26.66 -27.08
CA ARG A 314 9.07 -28.13 -27.04
C ARG A 314 8.77 -28.61 -25.61
N SER A 315 7.50 -29.00 -25.45
CA SER A 315 6.95 -30.08 -24.61
C SER A 315 7.64 -30.45 -23.30
N VAL A 316 7.04 -30.04 -22.18
CA VAL A 316 7.18 -30.73 -20.88
C VAL A 316 5.94 -31.62 -20.71
N THR A 317 5.97 -32.82 -21.28
CA THR A 317 5.09 -33.93 -20.89
C THR A 317 5.85 -35.06 -20.20
N GLU A 318 7.17 -34.94 -20.00
CA GLU A 318 7.98 -36.11 -19.60
C GLU A 318 8.58 -36.05 -18.18
N ASN A 319 8.47 -34.93 -17.45
CA ASN A 319 9.09 -34.81 -16.11
C ASN A 319 8.15 -34.36 -14.98
N ALA A 320 6.85 -34.17 -15.23
CA ALA A 320 5.88 -33.80 -14.19
C ALA A 320 5.42 -34.97 -13.31
N GLY A 321 5.94 -36.19 -13.52
CA GLY A 321 5.56 -37.40 -12.79
C GLY A 321 6.44 -37.78 -11.60
N ARG A 322 7.38 -36.94 -11.16
CA ARG A 322 8.39 -37.34 -10.16
C ARG A 322 8.61 -36.41 -8.95
N ALA A 323 7.73 -35.42 -8.74
CA ALA A 323 7.92 -34.41 -7.67
C ALA A 323 6.75 -34.29 -6.69
N TYR A 324 5.96 -35.34 -6.51
CA TYR A 324 5.01 -35.47 -5.39
C TYR A 324 5.02 -36.90 -4.89
N GLU A 325 6.00 -37.23 -4.05
CA GLU A 325 5.96 -38.41 -3.18
C GLU A 325 5.67 -37.89 -1.76
N PRO A 326 4.57 -38.29 -1.13
CA PRO A 326 4.23 -37.86 0.22
C PRO A 326 5.18 -38.53 1.23
N LEU A 327 5.77 -37.73 2.12
CA LEU A 327 6.51 -38.23 3.27
C LEU A 327 5.51 -38.77 4.31
N ASP A 328 5.27 -40.08 4.27
CA ASP A 328 4.68 -40.82 5.38
C ASP A 328 5.56 -42.04 5.73
N GLN A 329 5.80 -42.16 7.04
CA GLN A 329 6.24 -43.34 7.81
C GLN A 329 7.67 -43.89 7.64
N GLU A 330 8.49 -43.67 8.68
CA GLU A 330 9.25 -44.77 9.27
C GLU A 330 9.01 -44.82 10.79
N GLU A 331 8.37 -45.92 11.21
CA GLU A 331 8.41 -46.45 12.57
C GLU A 331 9.85 -46.80 12.95
N GLY A 332 10.25 -46.47 14.18
CA GLY A 332 11.47 -46.95 14.79
C GLY A 332 11.15 -47.67 16.10
N THR A 333 10.87 -48.97 16.02
CA THR A 333 10.94 -49.90 17.15
C THR A 333 12.39 -50.27 17.45
N SER A 334 12.86 -49.94 18.65
CA SER A 334 13.74 -50.76 19.50
C SER A 334 13.69 -50.24 20.92
#